data_AF-A0A7J9SP15-F1
#
_entry.id   AF-A0A7J9SP15-F1
#
_cell.length_a   1.000
_cell.length_b   1.000
_cell.length_c   1.000
_cell.angle_alpha   90.00
_cell.angle_beta   90.00
_cell.angle_gamma   90.00
#
_symmetry.space_group_name_H-M   'P 1'
#
loop_
_entity.id
_entity.type
_entity.pdbx_description
1 polymer ?
#
loop_
_entity_poly.entity_id
_entity_poly.type
_entity_poly.pdbx_seq_one_letter_code
_entity_poly.pdbx_strand_id
1 'polypeptide(L)'
;MASGYDGVFGAFPYAFRASDSRLFKLYVVASALAIGLVALFVGAALVVLIAQTAAVPGGSLTLSRSFYIVVGLLVVLPAIAPTLLVARRHRRGTRGSTRHEAALAVAGFVFLLSIYLGVVASMPETFTLDGETVTRPPPSGAFAPVVAALYAIPPVFAWSVPLAGAALVGLAHYVFE
;
A
#
# COMPACT_ATOMS: atom_id res chain seq x y z
N MET A 1 -15.71 16.70 -25.27
CA MET A 1 -14.91 15.49 -25.54
C MET A 1 -14.08 15.19 -24.30
N ALA A 2 -14.18 13.98 -23.76
CA ALA A 2 -13.65 13.61 -22.44
C ALA A 2 -12.12 13.44 -22.46
N SER A 3 -11.37 14.54 -22.43
CA SER A 3 -9.91 14.56 -22.48
C SER A 3 -9.25 14.31 -21.11
N GLY A 4 -9.72 13.33 -20.32
CA GLY A 4 -9.31 13.19 -18.92
C GLY A 4 -8.90 11.80 -18.44
N TYR A 5 -9.11 10.75 -19.24
CA TYR A 5 -8.89 9.37 -18.79
C TYR A 5 -7.87 8.64 -19.68
N ASP A 6 -6.61 9.07 -19.59
CA ASP A 6 -5.45 8.37 -20.18
C ASP A 6 -4.94 7.28 -19.22
N GLY A 7 -5.83 6.35 -18.85
CA GLY A 7 -5.51 5.23 -17.98
C GLY A 7 -5.20 5.62 -16.52
N VAL A 8 -4.32 4.85 -15.88
CA VAL A 8 -4.02 4.94 -14.43
C VAL A 8 -3.52 6.33 -14.02
N PHE A 9 -2.67 6.95 -14.85
CA PHE A 9 -2.10 8.27 -14.56
C PHE A 9 -3.13 9.41 -14.68
N GLY A 10 -4.10 9.28 -15.59
CA GLY A 10 -5.21 10.24 -15.70
C GLY A 10 -6.25 10.10 -14.59
N ALA A 11 -6.34 8.93 -13.94
CA ALA A 11 -7.36 8.66 -12.94
C ALA A 11 -7.21 9.52 -11.67
N PHE A 12 -5.98 9.81 -11.23
CA PHE A 12 -5.72 10.66 -10.05
C PHE A 12 -6.22 12.12 -10.22
N PRO A 13 -5.76 12.88 -11.24
CA PRO A 13 -6.21 14.25 -11.43
C PRO A 13 -7.72 14.32 -11.73
N TYR A 14 -8.26 13.32 -12.43
CA TYR A 14 -9.69 13.21 -12.68
C TYR A 14 -10.48 13.01 -11.38
N ALA A 15 -10.12 12.00 -10.56
CA ALA A 15 -10.80 11.70 -9.30
C ALA A 15 -10.73 12.88 -8.31
N PHE A 16 -9.58 13.55 -8.25
CA PHE A 16 -9.40 14.72 -7.39
C PHE A 16 -10.33 15.88 -7.78
N ARG A 17 -10.49 16.14 -9.08
CA ARG A 17 -11.34 17.23 -9.58
C ARG A 17 -12.83 16.89 -9.50
N ALA A 18 -13.20 15.64 -9.73
CA ALA A 18 -14.59 15.20 -9.79
C ALA A 18 -15.24 14.98 -8.40
N SER A 19 -14.44 14.67 -7.38
CA SER A 19 -14.95 14.44 -6.02
C SER A 19 -15.31 15.74 -5.30
N ASP A 20 -16.33 15.71 -4.44
CA ASP A 20 -16.67 16.81 -3.53
C ASP A 20 -16.10 16.58 -2.10
N SER A 21 -15.68 15.36 -1.78
CA SER A 21 -15.15 14.99 -0.47
C SER A 21 -13.70 15.48 -0.27
N ARG A 22 -13.50 16.39 0.70
CA ARG A 22 -12.16 16.86 1.10
C ARG A 22 -11.27 15.72 1.60
N LEU A 23 -11.84 14.77 2.35
CA LEU A 23 -11.10 13.61 2.86
C LEU A 23 -10.60 12.72 1.73
N PHE A 24 -11.44 12.50 0.71
CA PHE A 24 -11.04 11.73 -0.47
C PHE A 24 -9.98 12.46 -1.29
N LYS A 25 -10.10 13.79 -1.47
CA LYS A 25 -9.04 14.58 -2.13
C LYS A 25 -7.70 14.47 -1.41
N LEU A 26 -7.70 14.54 -0.08
CA LEU A 26 -6.48 14.33 0.72
C LEU A 26 -5.92 12.92 0.52
N TYR A 27 -6.80 11.91 0.51
CA TYR A 27 -6.41 10.54 0.23
C TYR A 27 -5.74 10.38 -1.14
N VAL A 28 -6.31 10.95 -2.21
CA VAL A 28 -5.75 10.85 -3.57
C VAL A 28 -4.32 11.40 -3.63
N VAL A 29 -4.06 12.51 -2.94
CA VAL A 29 -2.69 13.08 -2.87
C VAL A 29 -1.77 12.20 -2.04
N ALA A 30 -2.22 11.76 -0.86
CA ALA A 30 -1.44 10.91 0.02
C ALA A 30 -1.10 9.55 -0.62
N SER A 31 -2.07 8.94 -1.32
CA SER A 31 -1.89 7.66 -2.00
C SER A 31 -1.00 7.81 -3.23
N ALA A 32 -1.10 8.92 -3.98
CA ALA A 32 -0.17 9.19 -5.09
C ALA A 32 1.27 9.31 -4.58
N LEU A 33 1.50 10.01 -3.47
CA LEU A 33 2.81 10.12 -2.83
C LEU A 33 3.31 8.76 -2.33
N ALA A 34 2.47 8.01 -1.63
CA ALA A 34 2.82 6.69 -1.11
C ALA A 34 3.17 5.70 -2.24
N ILE A 35 2.38 5.66 -3.31
CA ILE A 35 2.64 4.82 -4.49
C ILE A 35 3.94 5.26 -5.17
N GLY A 36 4.18 6.57 -5.31
CA GLY A 36 5.43 7.09 -5.85
C GLY A 36 6.65 6.65 -5.03
N LEU A 37 6.54 6.69 -3.70
CA LEU A 37 7.60 6.24 -2.79
C LEU A 37 7.81 4.72 -2.89
N VAL A 38 6.74 3.92 -2.90
CA VAL A 38 6.83 2.46 -3.09
C VAL A 38 7.46 2.12 -4.44
N ALA A 39 7.05 2.79 -5.52
CA ALA A 39 7.63 2.59 -6.84
C ALA A 39 9.13 2.93 -6.87
N LEU A 40 9.54 4.00 -6.18
CA LEU A 40 10.95 4.37 -6.01
C LEU A 40 11.72 3.28 -5.26
N PHE A 41 11.20 2.80 -4.12
CA PHE A 41 11.83 1.74 -3.34
C PHE A 41 11.96 0.43 -4.13
N VAL A 42 10.88 -0.01 -4.79
CA VAL A 42 10.89 -1.22 -5.61
C VAL A 42 11.86 -1.07 -6.78
N GLY A 43 11.88 0.09 -7.44
CA GLY A 43 12.82 0.39 -8.53
C GLY A 43 14.27 0.34 -8.06
N ALA A 44 14.60 1.00 -6.94
CA ALA A 44 15.94 0.97 -6.36
C ALA A 44 16.35 -0.46 -5.93
N ALA A 45 15.45 -1.19 -5.28
CA ALA A 45 15.69 -2.58 -4.89
C ALA A 45 15.93 -3.48 -6.10
N LEU A 46 15.21 -3.30 -7.21
CA LEU A 46 15.45 -4.01 -8.46
C LEU A 46 16.83 -3.68 -9.05
N VAL A 47 17.26 -2.42 -9.02
CA VAL A 47 18.61 -2.02 -9.47
C VAL A 47 19.69 -2.73 -8.62
N VAL A 48 19.57 -2.70 -7.29
CA VAL A 48 20.51 -3.38 -6.38
C VAL A 48 20.51 -4.88 -6.61
N LEU A 49 19.33 -5.49 -6.77
CA LEU A 49 19.18 -6.91 -7.04
C LEU A 49 19.87 -7.29 -8.35
N ILE A 50 19.74 -6.49 -9.41
CA ILE A 50 20.44 -6.71 -10.69
C ILE A 50 21.94 -6.56 -10.51
N ALA A 51 22.41 -5.52 -9.81
CA ALA A 51 23.82 -5.27 -9.57
C ALA A 51 24.51 -6.43 -8.82
N GLN A 52 23.88 -6.94 -7.77
CA GLN A 52 24.41 -8.06 -6.97
C GLN A 52 24.39 -9.39 -7.73
N THR A 53 23.60 -9.49 -8.79
CA THR A 53 23.39 -10.75 -9.53
C THR A 53 23.98 -10.74 -10.94
N ALA A 54 24.71 -9.67 -11.30
CA ALA A 54 25.34 -9.51 -12.60
C ALA A 54 26.42 -10.57 -12.92
N ALA A 55 26.98 -11.23 -11.89
CA ALA A 55 28.05 -12.22 -12.04
C ALA A 55 27.60 -13.69 -11.90
N VAL A 56 26.30 -13.96 -11.67
CA VAL A 56 25.79 -15.32 -11.37
C VAL A 56 25.11 -15.92 -12.63
N PRO A 57 25.46 -17.16 -13.05
CA PRO A 57 24.84 -17.82 -14.22
C PRO A 57 23.31 -17.95 -14.10
N GLY A 58 22.60 -17.66 -15.20
CA GLY A 58 21.16 -17.47 -15.24
C GLY A 58 20.32 -18.73 -15.01
N GLY A 59 19.33 -18.64 -14.12
CA GLY A 59 18.31 -19.68 -13.91
C GLY A 59 17.45 -19.48 -12.66
N SER A 60 18.06 -19.30 -11.47
CA SER A 60 17.32 -19.14 -10.19
C SER A 60 16.86 -17.70 -9.89
N LEU A 61 17.44 -16.72 -10.59
CA LEU A 61 17.28 -15.30 -10.30
C LEU A 61 15.99 -14.68 -10.85
N THR A 62 15.32 -15.33 -11.80
CA THR A 62 14.06 -14.84 -12.39
C THR A 62 12.91 -14.95 -11.40
N LEU A 63 12.84 -16.03 -10.61
CA LEU A 63 11.78 -16.23 -9.61
C LEU A 63 11.81 -15.14 -8.52
N SER A 64 12.99 -14.83 -7.98
CA SER A 64 13.17 -13.77 -6.98
C SER A 64 12.80 -12.40 -7.55
N ARG A 65 13.26 -12.08 -8.77
CA ARG A 65 12.94 -10.80 -9.44
C ARG A 65 11.44 -10.62 -9.71
N SER A 66 10.76 -11.67 -10.19
CA SER A 66 9.31 -11.61 -10.42
C SER A 66 8.52 -11.50 -9.11
N PHE A 67 8.95 -12.17 -8.04
CA PHE A 67 8.30 -12.08 -6.74
C PHE A 67 8.30 -10.65 -6.18
N TYR A 68 9.40 -9.91 -6.31
CA TYR A 68 9.47 -8.50 -5.91
C TYR A 68 8.43 -7.63 -6.61
N ILE A 69 8.22 -7.83 -7.92
CA ILE A 69 7.23 -7.09 -8.69
C ILE A 69 5.82 -7.44 -8.22
N VAL A 70 5.54 -8.72 -7.95
CA VAL A 70 4.24 -9.17 -7.45
C VAL A 70 3.93 -8.56 -6.09
N VAL A 71 4.89 -8.55 -5.16
CA VAL A 71 4.73 -7.91 -3.85
C VAL A 71 4.48 -6.41 -4.00
N GLY A 72 5.25 -5.73 -4.84
CA GLY A 72 5.02 -4.32 -5.15
C GLY A 72 3.60 -4.07 -5.69
N LEU A 73 3.12 -4.91 -6.59
CA LEU A 73 1.78 -4.82 -7.15
C LEU A 73 0.68 -5.05 -6.10
N LEU A 74 0.86 -6.04 -5.21
CA LEU A 74 -0.07 -6.31 -4.11
C LEU A 74 -0.17 -5.15 -3.11
N VAL A 75 0.87 -4.34 -3.00
CA VAL A 75 0.86 -3.09 -2.20
C VAL A 75 0.20 -1.94 -2.96
N VAL A 76 0.54 -1.77 -4.24
CA VAL A 76 0.08 -0.63 -5.05
C VAL A 76 -1.41 -0.74 -5.39
N LEU A 77 -1.92 -1.95 -5.70
CA LEU A 77 -3.30 -2.14 -6.16
C LEU A 77 -4.35 -1.69 -5.12
N PRO A 78 -4.31 -2.12 -3.85
CA PRO A 78 -5.29 -1.66 -2.87
C PRO A 78 -5.12 -0.18 -2.52
N ALA A 79 -3.91 0.38 -2.61
CA ALA A 79 -3.68 1.82 -2.45
C ALA A 79 -4.33 2.64 -3.58
N ILE A 80 -4.30 2.16 -4.82
CA ILE A 80 -4.91 2.89 -5.94
C ILE A 80 -6.42 2.63 -6.08
N ALA A 81 -6.91 1.52 -5.54
CA ALA A 81 -8.29 1.07 -5.74
C ALA A 81 -9.34 2.13 -5.38
N PRO A 82 -9.28 2.84 -4.23
CA PRO A 82 -10.26 3.88 -3.92
C PRO A 82 -10.34 4.97 -4.99
N THR A 83 -9.19 5.38 -5.52
CA THR A 83 -9.07 6.40 -6.57
C THR A 83 -9.73 5.93 -7.87
N LEU A 84 -9.45 4.70 -8.30
CA LEU A 84 -10.02 4.13 -9.53
C LEU A 84 -11.52 3.92 -9.42
N LEU A 85 -12.01 3.47 -8.26
CA LEU A 85 -13.43 3.20 -8.03
C LEU A 85 -14.25 4.49 -8.08
N VAL A 86 -13.80 5.55 -7.41
CA VAL A 86 -14.46 6.87 -7.46
C VAL A 86 -14.38 7.48 -8.87
N ALA A 87 -13.22 7.40 -9.53
CA ALA A 87 -13.09 7.84 -10.93
C ALA A 87 -14.08 7.11 -11.85
N ARG A 88 -14.18 5.78 -11.72
CA ARG A 88 -15.09 4.94 -12.51
C ARG A 88 -16.56 5.31 -12.25
N ARG A 89 -16.93 5.59 -11.00
CA ARG A 89 -18.31 5.96 -10.61
C ARG A 89 -18.72 7.30 -11.23
N HIS A 90 -17.88 8.32 -11.11
CA HIS A 90 -18.12 9.63 -11.73
C HIS A 90 -18.20 9.54 -13.26
N ARG A 91 -17.35 8.71 -13.88
CA ARG A 91 -17.39 8.46 -15.33
C ARG A 91 -18.72 7.83 -15.80
N ARG A 92 -19.38 7.05 -14.94
CA ARG A 92 -20.67 6.42 -15.21
C ARG A 92 -21.87 7.34 -14.93
N GLY A 93 -21.63 8.58 -14.50
CA GLY A 93 -22.70 9.54 -14.21
C GLY A 93 -23.51 9.20 -12.96
N THR A 94 -23.06 8.23 -12.15
CA THR A 94 -23.72 7.89 -10.89
C THR A 94 -23.42 8.99 -9.88
N ARG A 95 -24.46 9.63 -9.33
CA ARG A 95 -24.31 10.73 -8.36
C ARG A 95 -23.42 10.26 -7.20
N GLY A 96 -22.27 10.89 -7.03
CA GLY A 96 -21.32 10.54 -5.97
C GLY A 96 -21.95 10.84 -4.62
N SER A 97 -22.02 9.85 -3.73
CA SER A 97 -22.36 10.11 -2.34
C SER A 97 -21.09 10.47 -1.58
N THR A 98 -21.07 11.62 -0.91
CA THR A 98 -19.92 12.06 -0.11
C THR A 98 -19.54 11.01 0.94
N ARG A 99 -20.53 10.27 1.45
CA ARG A 99 -20.33 9.17 2.40
C ARG A 99 -19.55 8.00 1.79
N HIS A 100 -19.85 7.59 0.56
CA HIS A 100 -19.09 6.55 -0.14
C HIS A 100 -17.64 6.98 -0.35
N GLU A 101 -17.42 8.19 -0.87
CA GLU A 101 -16.08 8.72 -1.11
C GLU A 101 -15.27 8.82 0.19
N ALA A 102 -15.90 9.28 1.27
CA ALA A 102 -15.27 9.34 2.59
C ALA A 102 -14.95 7.94 3.15
N ALA A 103 -15.88 6.98 3.04
CA ALA A 103 -15.65 5.61 3.51
C ALA A 103 -14.48 4.94 2.78
N LEU A 104 -14.40 5.13 1.45
CA LEU A 104 -13.31 4.60 0.63
C LEU A 104 -11.97 5.27 0.95
N ALA A 105 -11.99 6.58 1.23
CA ALA A 105 -10.81 7.31 1.68
C ALA A 105 -10.30 6.82 3.04
N VAL A 106 -11.20 6.62 4.02
CA VAL A 106 -10.85 6.08 5.34
C VAL A 106 -10.26 4.68 5.18
N ALA A 107 -10.92 3.79 4.43
CA ALA A 107 -10.42 2.44 4.19
C ALA A 107 -9.04 2.46 3.50
N GLY A 108 -8.83 3.36 2.54
CA GLY A 108 -7.54 3.57 1.90
C GLY A 108 -6.45 4.04 2.88
N PHE A 109 -6.75 5.00 3.75
CA PHE A 109 -5.79 5.42 4.78
C PHE A 109 -5.47 4.31 5.77
N VAL A 110 -6.47 3.52 6.17
CA VAL A 110 -6.28 2.33 7.01
C VAL A 110 -5.39 1.31 6.30
N PHE A 111 -5.56 1.12 4.99
CA PHE A 111 -4.65 0.27 4.21
C PHE A 111 -3.22 0.81 4.22
N LEU A 112 -3.00 2.11 3.95
CA LEU A 112 -1.66 2.72 4.01
C LEU A 112 -1.01 2.55 5.39
N LEU A 113 -1.78 2.77 6.47
CA LEU A 113 -1.33 2.53 7.83
C LEU A 113 -0.99 1.04 8.05
N SER A 114 -1.83 0.13 7.55
CA SER A 114 -1.62 -1.32 7.71
C SER A 114 -0.35 -1.83 7.03
N ILE A 115 0.13 -1.18 5.96
CA ILE A 115 1.43 -1.50 5.37
C ILE A 115 2.54 -1.22 6.39
N TYR A 116 2.52 -0.04 7.02
CA TYR A 116 3.49 0.31 8.06
C TYR A 116 3.40 -0.64 9.26
N LEU A 117 2.19 -0.95 9.73
CA LEU A 117 1.99 -1.88 10.83
C LEU A 117 2.43 -3.31 10.47
N GLY A 118 2.28 -3.73 9.22
CA GLY A 118 2.79 -5.00 8.70
C GLY A 118 4.32 -5.06 8.74
N VAL A 119 5.00 -3.96 8.43
CA VAL A 119 6.47 -3.87 8.59
C VAL A 119 6.86 -4.01 10.06
N VAL A 120 6.17 -3.32 10.98
CA VAL A 120 6.40 -3.45 12.42
C VAL A 120 6.17 -4.90 12.89
N ALA A 121 5.09 -5.54 12.47
CA ALA A 121 4.78 -6.94 12.80
C ALA A 121 5.81 -7.94 12.24
N SER A 122 6.46 -7.61 11.13
CA SER A 122 7.49 -8.46 10.52
C SER A 122 8.85 -8.41 11.22
N MET A 123 9.03 -7.49 12.17
CA MET A 123 10.31 -7.29 12.85
C MET A 123 10.64 -8.47 13.79
N PRO A 124 11.70 -9.24 13.50
CA PRO A 124 12.11 -10.37 14.35
C PRO A 124 12.63 -9.86 15.70
N GLU A 125 12.64 -10.75 16.70
CA GLU A 125 13.13 -10.43 18.06
C GLU A 125 14.59 -9.98 18.05
N THR A 126 15.42 -10.65 17.25
CA THR A 126 16.83 -10.31 17.04
C THR A 126 17.14 -10.31 15.54
N PHE A 127 17.95 -9.36 15.10
CA PHE A 127 18.41 -9.25 13.71
C PHE A 127 19.85 -8.71 13.66
N THR A 128 20.56 -9.01 12.59
CA THR A 128 21.92 -8.52 12.39
C THR A 128 21.89 -7.15 11.71
N LEU A 129 22.57 -6.16 12.30
CA LEU A 129 22.78 -4.84 11.72
C LEU A 129 24.29 -4.54 11.83
N ASP A 130 24.94 -4.27 10.70
CA ASP A 130 26.40 -3.99 10.63
C ASP A 130 27.31 -5.06 11.29
N GLY A 131 26.87 -6.33 11.23
CA GLY A 131 27.60 -7.47 11.80
C GLY A 131 27.33 -7.70 13.29
N GLU A 132 26.62 -6.80 13.97
CA GLU A 132 26.20 -6.96 15.35
C GLU A 132 24.77 -7.50 15.44
N THR A 133 24.53 -8.40 16.41
CA THR A 133 23.17 -8.90 16.68
C THR A 133 22.47 -7.90 17.59
N VAL A 134 21.45 -7.24 17.05
CA VAL A 134 20.64 -6.25 17.75
C VAL A 134 19.29 -6.85 18.10
N THR A 135 18.80 -6.56 19.31
CA THR A 135 17.45 -6.95 19.74
C THR A 135 16.46 -5.84 19.39
N ARG A 136 15.26 -6.20 18.93
CA ARG A 136 14.21 -5.21 18.67
C ARG A 136 13.88 -4.41 19.94
N PRO A 137 13.59 -3.11 19.83
CA PRO A 137 13.21 -2.30 20.99
C PRO A 137 11.96 -2.86 21.68
N PRO A 138 11.88 -2.85 23.02
CA PRO A 138 10.65 -3.24 23.71
C PRO A 138 9.51 -2.24 23.40
N PRO A 139 8.25 -2.71 23.36
CA PRO A 139 7.09 -1.82 23.23
C PRO A 139 7.10 -0.74 24.32
N SER A 140 6.99 0.53 23.93
CA SER A 140 7.05 1.66 24.87
C SER A 140 6.17 2.83 24.41
N GLY A 141 5.93 3.77 25.32
CA GLY A 141 5.07 4.95 25.07
C GLY A 141 3.58 4.64 24.97
N ALA A 142 2.81 5.60 24.47
CA ALA A 142 1.34 5.52 24.41
C ALA A 142 0.80 4.40 23.52
N PHE A 143 1.59 3.95 22.53
CA PHE A 143 1.21 2.87 21.60
C PHE A 143 1.81 1.51 21.98
N ALA A 144 2.43 1.37 23.16
CA ALA A 144 3.02 0.12 23.62
C ALA A 144 2.08 -1.10 23.47
N PRO A 145 0.77 -1.03 23.80
CA PRO A 145 -0.13 -2.16 23.63
C PRO A 145 -0.29 -2.60 22.17
N VAL A 146 -0.35 -1.64 21.24
CA VAL A 146 -0.50 -1.93 19.80
C VAL A 146 0.78 -2.56 19.27
N VAL A 147 1.95 -2.03 19.64
CA VAL A 147 3.24 -2.59 19.24
C VAL A 147 3.43 -4.00 19.81
N ALA A 148 3.06 -4.23 21.08
CA ALA A 148 3.11 -5.55 21.69
C ALA A 148 2.22 -6.56 20.95
N ALA A 149 1.00 -6.16 20.57
CA ALA A 149 0.10 -7.01 19.79
C ALA A 149 0.67 -7.34 18.40
N LEU A 150 1.30 -6.37 17.72
CA LEU A 150 1.96 -6.60 16.43
C LEU A 150 3.16 -7.53 16.56
N TYR A 151 3.96 -7.37 17.61
CA TYR A 151 5.13 -8.20 17.89
C TYR A 151 4.79 -9.64 18.29
N ALA A 152 3.56 -9.89 18.73
CA ALA A 152 3.05 -11.23 19.01
C ALA A 152 2.63 -11.98 17.72
N ILE A 153 2.48 -11.29 16.59
CA ILE A 153 2.19 -11.94 15.31
C ILE A 153 3.46 -12.67 14.85
N PRO A 154 3.40 -13.99 14.58
CA PRO A 154 4.55 -14.70 14.02
C PRO A 154 4.99 -14.03 12.71
N PRO A 155 6.30 -13.84 12.45
CA PRO A 155 6.76 -13.10 11.27
C PRO A 155 6.22 -13.63 9.93
N VAL A 156 6.02 -14.95 9.83
CA VAL A 156 5.41 -15.61 8.66
C VAL A 156 3.97 -15.17 8.36
N PHE A 157 3.28 -14.59 9.34
CA PHE A 157 1.92 -14.07 9.22
C PHE A 157 1.84 -12.54 9.23
N ALA A 158 2.96 -11.81 9.25
CA ALA A 158 2.95 -10.35 9.25
C ALA A 158 2.23 -9.73 8.02
N TRP A 159 2.23 -10.43 6.89
CA TRP A 159 1.51 -10.04 5.67
C TRP A 159 -0.03 -10.02 5.84
N SER A 160 -0.57 -10.68 6.87
CA SER A 160 -2.00 -10.66 7.16
C SER A 160 -2.50 -9.26 7.55
N VAL A 161 -1.62 -8.42 8.12
CA VAL A 161 -1.94 -7.05 8.54
C VAL A 161 -2.31 -6.16 7.33
N PRO A 162 -1.45 -6.01 6.30
CA PRO A 162 -1.84 -5.27 5.10
C PRO A 162 -2.94 -5.96 4.30
N LEU A 163 -3.04 -7.30 4.35
CA LEU A 163 -4.15 -8.00 3.71
C LEU A 163 -5.50 -7.61 4.32
N ALA A 164 -5.59 -7.50 5.64
CA ALA A 164 -6.80 -7.03 6.32
C ALA A 164 -7.16 -5.61 5.90
N GLY A 165 -6.17 -4.71 5.77
CA GLY A 165 -6.37 -3.36 5.23
C GLY A 165 -6.91 -3.38 3.80
N ALA A 166 -6.37 -4.23 2.93
CA ALA A 166 -6.84 -4.37 1.55
C ALA A 166 -8.27 -4.92 1.49
N ALA A 167 -8.60 -5.90 2.35
CA ALA A 167 -9.95 -6.43 2.47
C ALA A 167 -10.95 -5.36 2.93
N LEU A 168 -10.56 -4.46 3.84
CA LEU A 168 -11.39 -3.33 4.27
C LEU A 168 -11.69 -2.35 3.12
N VAL A 169 -10.77 -2.13 2.18
CA VAL A 169 -11.03 -1.33 0.98
C VAL A 169 -12.11 -2.00 0.12
N GLY A 170 -12.00 -3.31 -0.12
CA GLY A 170 -13.01 -4.07 -0.85
C GLY A 170 -14.37 -4.07 -0.16
N LEU A 171 -14.39 -4.24 1.17
CA LEU A 171 -15.60 -4.22 1.98
C LEU A 171 -16.26 -2.83 1.98
N ALA A 172 -15.48 -1.76 2.13
CA ALA A 172 -15.99 -0.40 2.06
C ALA A 172 -16.60 -0.10 0.69
N HIS A 173 -16.00 -0.60 -0.39
CA HIS A 173 -16.59 -0.48 -1.71
C HIS A 173 -17.95 -1.19 -1.77
N TYR A 174 -18.01 -2.46 -1.34
CA TYR A 174 -19.21 -3.30 -1.41
C TYR A 174 -20.36 -2.78 -0.53
N VAL A 175 -20.09 -2.33 0.69
CA VAL A 175 -21.11 -1.90 1.65
C VAL A 175 -21.71 -0.53 1.31
N PHE A 176 -20.91 0.36 0.73
CA PHE A 176 -21.33 1.73 0.42
C PHE A 176 -21.65 1.95 -1.06
N GLU A 177 -21.70 0.90 -1.89
CA GLU A 177 -21.98 1.00 -3.34
C GLU A 177 -23.34 1.62 -3.63
#